data_AF-A0A1Y1S4G4-F1
#
_entry.id   AF-A0A1Y1S4G4-F1
#
_cell.length_a   1.000
_cell.length_b   1.000
_cell.length_c   1.000
_cell.angle_alpha   90.00
_cell.angle_beta   90.00
_cell.angle_gamma   90.00
#
_symmetry.space_group_name_H-M   'P 1'
#
loop_
_entity.id
_entity.type
_entity.pdbx_description
1 polymer ?
#
loop_
_entity_poly.entity_id
_entity_poly.type
_entity_poly.pdbx_seq_one_letter_code
_entity_poly.pdbx_strand_id
1 'polypeptide(L)'
;MPKESKKSITCEIGDIHHNNILVKSFDDVCQGNEPSYTLVPLPFHEFKFLRTRNQRFEMIYSSETFVLTFEIKQIPVEYPDEIIFVNVCCMNHFRNRKLRIEDSKTDRVVVIDVE
;
A
#
# COMPACT_ATOMS: atom_id res chain seq x y z
N MET A 1 3.13 -38.63 -9.65
CA MET A 1 2.15 -37.59 -9.27
C MET A 1 2.34 -36.41 -10.21
N PRO A 2 1.34 -35.97 -10.98
CA PRO A 2 1.49 -34.78 -11.80
C PRO A 2 1.62 -33.57 -10.88
N LYS A 3 2.65 -32.75 -11.10
CA LYS A 3 2.77 -31.42 -10.46
C LYS A 3 1.58 -30.60 -10.95
N GLU A 4 0.64 -30.29 -10.06
CA GLU A 4 -0.44 -29.38 -10.36
C GLU A 4 0.19 -28.07 -10.83
N SER A 5 -0.03 -27.77 -12.12
CA SER A 5 0.25 -26.47 -12.70
C SER A 5 -0.57 -25.45 -11.92
N LYS A 6 0.09 -24.65 -11.06
CA LYS A 6 -0.54 -23.51 -10.40
C LYS A 6 -1.11 -22.62 -11.50
N LYS A 7 -2.44 -22.54 -11.59
CA LYS A 7 -3.09 -21.60 -12.51
C LYS A 7 -2.68 -20.19 -12.10
N SER A 8 -2.01 -19.48 -12.99
CA SER A 8 -1.73 -18.06 -12.82
C SER A 8 -3.02 -17.27 -13.01
N ILE A 9 -3.24 -16.28 -12.15
CA ILE A 9 -4.39 -15.38 -12.24
C ILE A 9 -3.87 -14.03 -12.75
N THR A 10 -4.52 -13.49 -13.79
CA THR A 10 -4.27 -12.13 -14.25
C THR A 10 -4.73 -11.15 -13.19
N CYS A 11 -3.83 -10.28 -12.78
CA CYS A 11 -4.06 -9.38 -11.67
C CYS A 11 -4.51 -7.99 -12.11
N GLU A 12 -5.34 -7.37 -11.27
CA GLU A 12 -5.61 -5.94 -11.33
C GLU A 12 -4.57 -5.19 -10.50
N ILE A 13 -3.85 -4.27 -11.15
CA ILE A 13 -2.91 -3.35 -10.50
C ILE A 13 -3.69 -2.10 -10.12
N GLY A 14 -3.54 -1.65 -8.88
CA GLY A 14 -4.21 -0.46 -8.39
C GLY A 14 -3.75 -0.10 -6.99
N ASP A 15 -4.16 1.10 -6.58
CA ASP A 15 -3.86 1.68 -5.28
C ASP A 15 -5.18 2.02 -4.59
N ILE A 16 -5.32 1.62 -3.31
CA ILE A 16 -6.43 2.04 -2.46
C ILE A 16 -5.85 2.77 -1.27
N HIS A 17 -6.30 4.00 -1.07
CA HIS A 17 -5.90 4.84 0.06
C HIS A 17 -7.08 4.95 1.04
N HIS A 18 -6.85 4.60 2.30
CA HIS A 18 -7.83 4.75 3.37
C HIS A 18 -7.14 5.18 4.66
N ASN A 19 -7.42 6.39 5.15
CA ASN A 19 -6.71 7.00 6.29
C ASN A 19 -5.18 6.98 6.08
N ASN A 20 -4.43 6.38 7.00
CA ASN A 20 -2.99 6.15 6.94
C ASN A 20 -2.63 4.78 6.33
N ILE A 21 -3.53 4.15 5.58
CA ILE A 21 -3.30 2.84 4.95
C ILE A 21 -3.23 2.99 3.43
N LEU A 22 -2.22 2.38 2.84
CA LEU A 22 -2.07 2.24 1.39
C LEU A 22 -2.06 0.76 1.01
N VAL A 23 -3.10 0.29 0.32
CA VAL A 23 -3.15 -1.06 -0.25
C VAL A 23 -2.69 -1.01 -1.70
N LYS A 24 -1.75 -1.88 -2.09
CA LYS A 24 -1.20 -1.91 -3.46
C LYS A 24 -0.82 -3.32 -3.91
N SER A 25 -0.96 -3.58 -5.20
CA SER A 25 -0.36 -4.72 -5.91
C SER A 25 0.71 -4.21 -6.89
N PHE A 26 1.84 -4.90 -7.01
CA PHE A 26 2.91 -4.55 -7.97
C PHE A 26 3.02 -5.51 -9.16
N ASP A 27 2.45 -6.71 -9.05
CA ASP A 27 2.56 -7.77 -10.05
C ASP A 27 1.24 -7.87 -10.83
N ASP A 28 1.34 -7.98 -12.15
CA ASP A 28 0.22 -8.27 -13.05
C ASP A 28 -0.07 -9.79 -13.14
N VAL A 29 0.83 -10.63 -12.62
CA VAL A 29 0.72 -12.09 -12.62
C VAL A 29 0.89 -12.65 -11.20
N CYS A 30 -0.23 -13.01 -10.58
CA CYS A 30 -0.21 -13.65 -9.27
C CYS A 30 -0.02 -15.18 -9.40
N GLN A 31 0.90 -15.75 -8.62
CA GLN A 31 1.14 -17.20 -8.58
C GLN A 31 0.32 -17.94 -7.49
N GLY A 32 -0.45 -17.21 -6.69
CA GLY A 32 -1.33 -17.75 -5.65
C GLY A 32 -2.78 -17.76 -6.10
N ASN A 33 -3.58 -18.67 -5.54
CA ASN A 33 -5.04 -18.68 -5.72
C ASN A 33 -5.78 -18.12 -4.50
N GLU A 34 -5.08 -17.90 -3.39
CA GLU A 34 -5.65 -17.45 -2.14
C GLU A 34 -5.27 -15.99 -1.85
N PRO A 35 -6.19 -15.18 -1.31
CA PRO A 35 -5.87 -13.83 -0.89
C PRO A 35 -4.81 -13.85 0.19
N SER A 36 -3.70 -13.16 -0.06
CA SER A 36 -2.62 -12.95 0.90
C SER A 36 -2.11 -11.52 0.79
N TYR A 37 -1.65 -11.01 1.92
CA TYR A 37 -1.08 -9.68 2.03
C TYR A 37 0.04 -9.66 3.07
N THR A 38 0.94 -8.69 2.94
CA THR A 38 1.91 -8.35 3.97
C THR A 38 1.71 -6.90 4.42
N LEU A 39 1.93 -6.65 5.70
CA LEU A 39 1.92 -5.32 6.27
C LEU A 39 3.36 -4.83 6.38
N VAL A 40 3.60 -3.64 5.88
CA VAL A 40 4.88 -2.95 5.94
C VAL A 40 4.64 -1.58 6.56
N PRO A 41 5.04 -1.37 7.81
CA PRO A 41 5.02 -0.04 8.41
C PRO A 41 5.99 0.87 7.64
N LEU A 42 5.48 2.01 7.17
CA LEU A 42 6.27 3.05 6.54
C LEU A 42 6.27 4.28 7.45
N PRO A 43 7.24 4.41 8.38
CA PRO A 43 7.36 5.60 9.18
C PRO A 43 7.67 6.81 8.29
N PHE A 44 7.24 7.99 8.75
CA PHE A 44 7.62 9.25 8.14
C PHE A 44 9.15 9.40 8.15
N HIS A 45 9.73 9.61 6.98
CA HIS A 45 11.17 9.73 6.80
C HIS A 45 11.58 11.19 6.75
N GLU A 46 11.05 11.93 5.77
CA GLU A 46 11.41 13.33 5.60
C GLU A 46 10.41 14.11 4.74
N PHE A 47 10.51 15.43 4.85
CA PHE A 47 9.84 16.39 3.97
C PHE A 47 10.89 17.09 3.11
N LYS A 48 10.74 17.02 1.78
CA LYS A 48 11.67 17.60 0.81
C LYS A 48 11.03 18.72 0.01
N PHE A 49 11.72 19.86 -0.06
CA PHE A 49 11.44 20.91 -1.04
C PHE A 49 12.33 20.73 -2.27
N LEU A 50 11.73 20.47 -3.42
CA LEU A 50 12.44 20.34 -4.68
C LEU A 50 12.32 21.63 -5.48
N ARG A 51 13.43 22.39 -5.48
CA ARG A 51 13.57 23.65 -6.22
C ARG A 51 13.81 23.40 -7.71
N THR A 52 12.84 22.77 -8.37
CA THR A 52 12.78 22.63 -9.84
C THR A 52 11.93 23.75 -10.45
N ARG A 53 11.79 23.80 -11.79
CA ARG A 53 10.95 24.81 -12.48
C ARG A 53 9.51 24.89 -11.93
N ASN A 54 9.01 23.80 -11.36
CA ASN A 54 7.63 23.69 -10.88
C ASN A 54 7.50 23.76 -9.35
N GLN A 55 8.60 23.99 -8.61
CA GLN A 55 8.63 24.10 -7.14
C GLN A 55 7.65 23.17 -6.43
N ARG A 56 8.06 21.92 -6.17
CA ARG A 56 7.19 20.93 -5.52
C ARG A 56 7.69 20.53 -4.14
N PHE A 57 6.75 20.12 -3.31
CA PHE A 57 7.00 19.54 -2.01
C PHE A 57 6.72 18.05 -2.05
N GLU A 58 7.58 17.27 -1.41
CA GLU A 58 7.45 15.82 -1.30
C GLU A 58 7.44 15.42 0.18
N MET A 59 6.51 14.55 0.55
CA MET A 59 6.55 13.80 1.81
C MET A 59 6.97 12.38 1.52
N ILE A 60 7.95 11.91 2.27
CA ILE A 60 8.54 10.59 2.06
C ILE A 60 8.33 9.76 3.31
N TYR A 61 7.76 8.58 3.12
CA TYR A 61 7.65 7.51 4.10
C TYR A 61 8.52 6.36 3.63
N SER A 62 9.30 5.74 4.51
CA SER A 62 10.20 4.67 4.07
C SER A 62 10.47 3.63 5.16
N SER A 63 10.71 2.41 4.70
CA SER A 63 11.29 1.31 5.45
C SER A 63 12.54 0.80 4.73
N GLU A 64 13.13 -0.29 5.21
CA GLU A 64 14.29 -0.91 4.56
C GLU A 64 13.99 -1.40 3.13
N THR A 65 12.72 -1.71 2.82
CA THR A 65 12.33 -2.37 1.56
C THR A 65 11.44 -1.51 0.67
N PHE A 66 10.84 -0.44 1.20
CA PHE A 66 9.88 0.38 0.46
C PHE A 66 10.08 1.87 0.72
N VAL A 67 9.89 2.66 -0.33
CA VAL A 67 9.86 4.13 -0.27
C VAL A 67 8.57 4.59 -0.94
N LEU A 68 7.79 5.39 -0.21
CA LEU A 68 6.54 6.00 -0.67
C LEU A 68 6.70 7.52 -0.65
N THR A 69 6.48 8.14 -1.81
CA THR A 69 6.61 9.60 -1.98
C THR A 69 5.26 10.21 -2.38
N PHE A 70 4.76 11.14 -1.58
CA PHE A 70 3.59 11.95 -1.92
C PHE A 70 4.03 13.33 -2.39
N GLU A 71 3.61 13.72 -3.60
CA GLU A 71 3.71 15.10 -4.03
C GLU A 71 2.58 15.91 -3.38
N ILE A 72 2.93 16.99 -2.69
CA ILE A 72 1.95 17.87 -2.05
C ILE A 72 2.07 19.29 -2.59
N LYS A 73 0.92 19.94 -2.77
CA LYS A 73 0.84 21.30 -3.31
C LYS A 73 1.11 22.37 -2.26
N GLN A 74 0.92 22.05 -0.98
CA GLN A 74 1.05 22.96 0.16
C GLN A 74 1.63 22.20 1.37
N ILE A 75 2.28 22.91 2.28
CA ILE A 75 2.82 22.34 3.52
C ILE A 75 1.63 21.97 4.44
N PRO A 76 1.43 20.68 4.77
CA PRO A 76 0.33 20.26 5.62
C PRO A 76 0.63 20.63 7.07
N VAL A 77 -0.42 20.97 7.81
CA VAL A 77 -0.34 21.28 9.25
C VAL A 77 -0.10 20.01 10.06
N GLU A 78 -0.64 18.88 9.61
CA GLU A 78 -0.52 17.58 10.26
C GLU A 78 -0.27 16.48 9.23
N TYR A 79 0.46 15.45 9.64
CA TYR A 79 0.70 14.25 8.88
C TYR A 79 0.76 13.04 9.81
N PRO A 80 0.33 11.85 9.34
CA PRO A 80 0.54 10.64 10.11
C PRO A 80 2.03 10.41 10.28
N ASP A 81 2.44 9.99 11.47
CA ASP A 81 3.83 9.58 11.76
C ASP A 81 4.20 8.28 11.05
N GLU A 82 3.20 7.53 10.59
CA GLU A 82 3.37 6.27 9.87
C GLU A 82 2.21 5.98 8.91
N ILE A 83 2.54 5.40 7.76
CA ILE A 83 1.58 4.78 6.84
C ILE A 83 1.73 3.27 6.91
N ILE A 84 0.62 2.55 7.04
CA ILE A 84 0.60 1.09 6.93
C ILE A 84 0.48 0.73 5.45
N PHE A 85 1.59 0.29 4.86
CA PHE A 85 1.58 -0.21 3.50
C PHE A 85 1.17 -1.67 3.47
N VAL A 86 0.10 -1.98 2.73
CA VAL A 86 -0.44 -3.33 2.59
C VAL A 86 -0.16 -3.82 1.18
N ASN A 87 0.88 -4.64 1.07
CA ASN A 87 1.24 -5.26 -0.20
C ASN A 87 0.38 -6.50 -0.40
N VAL A 88 -0.60 -6.42 -1.29
CA VAL A 88 -1.43 -7.57 -1.66
C VAL A 88 -0.79 -8.29 -2.84
N CYS A 89 -0.91 -9.62 -2.87
CA CYS A 89 -0.46 -10.40 -4.02
C CYS A 89 -1.28 -10.08 -5.30
N CYS A 90 -2.56 -9.72 -5.14
CA CYS A 90 -3.40 -9.27 -6.22
C CYS A 90 -4.68 -8.59 -5.75
N MET A 91 -5.07 -7.44 -6.32
CA MET A 91 -6.33 -6.75 -5.96
C MET A 91 -7.57 -7.60 -6.24
N ASN A 92 -7.57 -8.36 -7.34
CA ASN A 92 -8.72 -9.17 -7.73
C ASN A 92 -9.04 -10.29 -6.70
N HIS A 93 -8.07 -10.74 -5.89
CA HIS A 93 -8.33 -11.68 -4.78
C HIS A 93 -9.18 -11.07 -3.67
N PHE A 94 -9.12 -9.76 -3.52
CA PHE A 94 -9.82 -9.02 -2.47
C PHE A 94 -11.08 -8.31 -3.00
N ARG A 95 -11.34 -8.34 -4.30
CA ARG A 95 -12.52 -7.74 -4.91
C ARG A 95 -13.81 -8.26 -4.29
N ASN A 96 -14.74 -7.36 -3.95
CA ASN A 96 -15.98 -7.64 -3.22
C ASN A 96 -15.75 -8.31 -1.85
N ARG A 97 -14.54 -8.22 -1.29
CA ARG A 97 -14.21 -8.67 0.06
C ARG A 97 -13.79 -7.48 0.91
N LYS A 98 -13.90 -7.68 2.22
CA LYS A 98 -13.43 -6.73 3.23
C LYS A 98 -12.02 -7.12 3.66
N LEU A 99 -11.06 -6.24 3.45
CA LEU A 99 -9.71 -6.38 3.97
C LEU A 99 -9.70 -5.87 5.41
N ARG A 100 -9.39 -6.75 6.36
CA ARG A 100 -9.29 -6.41 7.79
C ARG A 100 -7.82 -6.32 8.15
N ILE A 101 -7.39 -5.13 8.54
CA ILE A 101 -6.00 -4.82 8.88
C ILE A 101 -5.95 -4.49 10.37
N GLU A 102 -5.14 -5.24 11.10
CA GLU A 102 -4.83 -4.94 12.50
C GLU A 102 -3.69 -3.93 12.55
N ASP A 103 -4.00 -2.72 13.01
CA ASP A 103 -3.00 -1.72 13.33
C ASP A 103 -2.47 -1.97 14.74
N SER A 104 -1.26 -2.51 14.82
CA SER A 104 -0.60 -2.86 16.09
C SER A 104 -0.21 -1.65 16.95
N LYS A 105 -0.17 -0.43 16.40
CA LYS A 105 0.11 0.79 17.17
C LYS A 105 -1.13 1.35 17.85
N THR A 106 -2.26 1.31 17.14
CA THR A 106 -3.52 1.87 17.67
C THR A 106 -4.42 0.83 18.32
N ASP A 107 -4.07 -0.47 18.22
CA ASP A 107 -4.86 -1.62 18.67
C ASP A 107 -6.28 -1.61 18.05
N ARG A 108 -6.36 -1.19 16.78
CA ARG A 108 -7.62 -1.06 16.04
C ARG A 108 -7.61 -1.94 14.80
N VAL A 109 -8.78 -2.48 14.50
CA VAL A 109 -9.05 -3.16 13.23
C VAL A 109 -9.62 -2.13 12.26
N VAL A 110 -8.89 -1.85 11.18
CA VAL A 110 -9.38 -1.07 10.04
C VAL A 110 -9.95 -2.02 9.01
N VAL A 111 -11.13 -1.69 8.47
CA VAL A 111 -11.84 -2.49 7.47
C VAL A 111 -11.91 -1.68 6.18
N ILE A 112 -11.33 -2.21 5.11
CA ILE A 112 -11.28 -1.58 3.78
C ILE A 112 -12.13 -2.42 2.82
N ASP A 113 -13.06 -1.78 2.14
CA ASP A 113 -13.82 -2.37 1.02
C ASP A 113 -12.97 -2.24 -0.26
N VAL A 114 -12.73 -3.36 -0.94
CA VAL A 114 -12.02 -3.41 -2.23
C VAL A 114 -13.07 -3.63 -3.32
N GLU A 115 -13.39 -2.56 -4.06
CA GLU A 115 -14.40 -2.51 -5.14
C GLU A 115 -13.90 -3.16 -6.45
#